data_AF-A0A7W9CXR7-F1
#
_entry.id   AF-A0A7W9CXR7-F1
#
_cell.length_a   1.000
_cell.length_b   1.000
_cell.length_c   1.000
_cell.angle_alpha   90.00
_cell.angle_beta   90.00
_cell.angle_gamma   90.00
#
_symmetry.space_group_name_H-M   'P 1'
#
loop_
_entity.id
_entity.type
_entity.pdbx_description
1 polymer ?
#
loop_
_entity_poly.entity_id
_entity_poly.type
_entity_poly.pdbx_seq_one_letter_code
_entity_poly.pdbx_strand_id
1 'polypeptide(L)'
;MCDPGSMIGLAIGAASQALQYRSDVAAADEQNRLYRQNAARANQNARDQMFQTQQRMLQEQEKAGAEKADNLRDAREAKATATVAAGESGVAGLSVDALLSEFDGRAAQANDRVDQNTEWTLNQLNNEMKGIRSNAEDRINSVQRSAKPSFFDAGLRIAGKGVDSYNDYKRAELEARRGR
;
A
#
# COMPACT_ATOMS: atom_id res chain seq x y z
N MET A 1 -35.02 -48.37 -20.05
CA MET A 1 -34.32 -48.70 -21.32
C MET A 1 -33.24 -47.64 -21.50
N CYS A 2 -31.96 -48.01 -21.46
CA CYS A 2 -30.87 -47.07 -21.76
C CYS A 2 -30.89 -46.78 -23.26
N ASP A 3 -31.56 -45.71 -23.65
CA ASP A 3 -31.60 -45.26 -25.05
C ASP A 3 -30.19 -44.74 -25.43
N PRO A 4 -29.58 -45.18 -26.55
CA PRO A 4 -28.23 -44.78 -26.95
C PRO A 4 -28.02 -43.26 -27.01
N GLY A 5 -29.08 -42.48 -27.26
CA GLY A 5 -29.03 -41.02 -27.25
C GLY A 5 -28.63 -40.40 -25.91
N SER A 6 -29.07 -40.99 -24.78
CA SER A 6 -28.81 -40.48 -23.44
C SER A 6 -27.37 -40.73 -22.98
N MET A 7 -26.76 -41.84 -23.43
CA MET A 7 -25.35 -42.15 -23.16
C MET A 7 -24.40 -41.30 -24.02
N ILE A 8 -24.79 -40.97 -25.25
CA ILE A 8 -24.04 -40.07 -26.14
C ILE A 8 -24.04 -38.64 -25.57
N GLY A 9 -25.16 -38.15 -25.02
CA GLY A 9 -25.23 -36.86 -24.34
C GLY A 9 -24.30 -36.75 -23.12
N LEU A 10 -24.20 -37.82 -22.34
CA LEU A 10 -23.29 -37.92 -21.18
C LEU A 10 -21.81 -37.99 -21.60
N ALA A 11 -21.50 -38.71 -22.68
CA ALA A 11 -20.14 -38.84 -23.20
C ALA A 11 -19.62 -37.55 -23.88
N ILE A 12 -20.46 -36.86 -24.65
CA ILE A 12 -20.13 -35.55 -25.24
C ILE A 12 -20.01 -34.49 -24.12
N GLY A 13 -20.86 -34.56 -23.09
CA GLY A 13 -20.77 -33.75 -21.89
C GLY A 13 -19.46 -33.95 -21.12
N ALA A 14 -18.99 -35.19 -20.96
CA ALA A 14 -17.75 -35.49 -20.26
C ALA A 14 -16.50 -35.04 -21.04
N ALA A 15 -16.47 -35.23 -22.36
CA ALA A 15 -15.36 -34.77 -23.20
C ALA A 15 -15.25 -33.24 -23.26
N SER A 16 -16.38 -32.54 -23.38
CA SER A 16 -16.43 -31.07 -23.34
C SER A 16 -16.04 -30.51 -21.96
N GLN A 17 -16.37 -31.21 -20.87
CA GLN A 17 -15.98 -30.83 -19.51
C GLN A 17 -14.48 -31.06 -19.23
N ALA A 18 -13.87 -32.11 -19.80
CA ALA A 18 -12.43 -32.33 -19.70
C ALA A 18 -11.62 -31.24 -20.45
N LEU A 19 -12.12 -30.78 -21.60
CA LEU A 19 -11.57 -29.64 -22.32
C LEU A 19 -11.75 -28.33 -21.54
N GLN A 20 -12.93 -28.11 -20.94
CA GLN A 20 -13.19 -26.96 -20.06
C GLN A 20 -12.27 -26.96 -18.83
N TYR A 21 -12.04 -28.10 -18.18
CA TYR A 21 -11.13 -28.19 -17.04
C TYR A 21 -9.69 -27.75 -17.39
N ARG A 22 -9.16 -28.21 -18.54
CA ARG A 22 -7.83 -27.79 -19.00
C ARG A 22 -7.78 -26.29 -19.32
N SER A 23 -8.85 -25.77 -19.92
CA SER A 23 -8.99 -24.33 -20.19
C SER A 23 -9.04 -23.52 -18.89
N ASP A 24 -9.79 -23.97 -17.89
CA ASP A 24 -9.94 -23.30 -16.59
C ASP A 24 -8.62 -23.30 -15.80
N VAL A 25 -7.85 -24.40 -15.86
CA VAL A 25 -6.51 -24.46 -15.25
C VAL A 25 -5.55 -23.49 -15.93
N ALA A 26 -5.53 -23.45 -17.27
CA ALA A 26 -4.68 -22.53 -18.02
C ALA A 26 -5.05 -21.06 -17.75
N ALA A 27 -6.34 -20.74 -17.69
CA ALA A 27 -6.83 -19.41 -17.33
C ALA A 27 -6.45 -19.03 -15.89
N ALA A 28 -6.58 -19.97 -14.95
CA ALA A 28 -6.20 -19.74 -13.55
C ALA A 28 -4.69 -19.53 -13.37
N ASP A 29 -3.85 -20.27 -14.11
CA ASP A 29 -2.40 -20.09 -14.10
C ASP A 29 -1.98 -18.74 -14.68
N GLU A 30 -2.60 -18.32 -15.79
CA GLU A 30 -2.35 -17.01 -16.38
C GLU A 30 -2.77 -15.86 -15.45
N GLN A 31 -3.95 -15.96 -14.83
CA GLN A 31 -4.41 -14.96 -13.87
C GLN A 31 -3.50 -14.86 -12.63
N ASN A 32 -3.00 -16.00 -12.13
CA ASN A 32 -2.03 -16.02 -11.03
C ASN A 32 -0.66 -15.47 -11.46
N ARG A 33 -0.25 -15.65 -12.72
CA ARG A 33 0.97 -15.05 -13.28
C ARG A 33 0.85 -13.52 -13.30
N LEU A 34 -0.27 -13.00 -13.79
CA LEU A 34 -0.56 -11.56 -13.81
C LEU A 34 -0.60 -10.97 -12.40
N TYR A 35 -1.23 -11.66 -11.45
CA TYR A 35 -1.21 -11.27 -10.03
C TYR A 35 0.22 -11.15 -9.49
N ARG A 36 1.08 -12.17 -9.70
CA ARG A 36 2.48 -12.14 -9.23
C ARG A 36 3.27 -10.99 -9.86
N GLN A 37 3.06 -10.73 -11.15
CA GLN A 37 3.72 -9.63 -11.84
C GLN A 37 3.27 -8.27 -11.33
N ASN A 38 1.96 -8.08 -11.12
CA ASN A 38 1.46 -6.86 -10.49
C ASN A 38 2.06 -6.72 -9.09
N ALA A 39 2.02 -7.76 -8.28
CA ALA A 39 2.56 -7.70 -6.92
C ALA A 39 4.05 -7.37 -6.88
N ALA A 40 4.86 -7.93 -7.78
CA ALA A 40 6.26 -7.57 -7.89
C ALA A 40 6.45 -6.08 -8.24
N ARG A 41 5.72 -5.57 -9.24
CA ARG A 41 5.80 -4.17 -9.67
C ARG A 41 5.27 -3.19 -8.61
N ALA A 42 4.18 -3.53 -7.94
CA ALA A 42 3.60 -2.72 -6.86
C ALA A 42 4.56 -2.62 -5.69
N ASN A 43 5.17 -3.73 -5.27
CA ASN A 43 6.18 -3.73 -4.21
C ASN A 43 7.45 -2.98 -4.60
N GLN A 44 7.91 -3.10 -5.85
CA GLN A 44 9.08 -2.36 -6.33
C GLN A 44 8.82 -0.85 -6.30
N ASN A 45 7.70 -0.40 -6.86
CA ASN A 45 7.31 1.01 -6.85
C ASN A 45 7.16 1.55 -5.41
N ALA A 46 6.55 0.76 -4.52
CA ALA A 46 6.43 1.14 -3.11
C ALA A 46 7.80 1.34 -2.44
N ARG A 47 8.76 0.46 -2.70
CA ARG A 47 10.14 0.59 -2.18
C ARG A 47 10.82 1.84 -2.72
N ASP A 48 10.69 2.11 -4.02
CA ASP A 48 11.29 3.28 -4.65
C ASP A 48 10.71 4.58 -4.07
N GLN A 49 9.39 4.64 -3.89
CA GLN A 49 8.71 5.78 -3.26
C GLN A 49 9.10 5.95 -1.79
N MET A 50 9.19 4.85 -1.02
CA MET A 50 9.67 4.92 0.36
C MET A 50 11.11 5.43 0.45
N PHE A 51 11.99 4.98 -0.44
CA PHE A 51 13.37 5.47 -0.50
C PHE A 51 13.44 6.96 -0.83
N GLN A 52 12.63 7.44 -1.78
CA GLN A 52 12.52 8.87 -2.08
C GLN A 52 12.01 9.67 -0.87
N THR A 53 11.01 9.16 -0.16
CA THR A 53 10.49 9.79 1.06
C THR A 53 11.53 9.82 2.18
N GLN A 54 12.31 8.76 2.34
CA GLN A 54 13.40 8.73 3.31
C GLN A 54 14.51 9.72 2.96
N GLN A 55 14.85 9.89 1.69
CA GLN A 55 15.78 10.93 1.26
C GLN A 55 15.25 12.34 1.57
N ARG A 56 13.95 12.58 1.37
CA ARG A 56 13.31 13.86 1.80
C ARG A 56 13.42 14.06 3.31
N MET A 57 13.23 13.01 4.11
CA MET A 57 13.39 13.11 5.57
C MET A 57 14.82 13.48 5.98
N LEU A 58 15.83 13.00 5.26
CA LEU A 58 17.23 13.37 5.51
C LEU A 58 17.49 14.82 5.13
N GLN A 59 17.02 15.26 3.96
CA GLN A 59 17.14 16.65 3.50
C GLN A 59 16.48 17.63 4.48
N GLU A 60 15.31 17.29 5.02
CA GLU A 60 14.63 18.16 5.99
C GLU A 60 15.42 18.27 7.30
N GLN A 61 16.02 17.17 7.78
CA GLN A 61 16.89 17.19 8.96
C GLN A 61 18.18 18.00 8.72
N GLU A 62 18.81 17.85 7.55
CA GLU A 62 20.00 18.61 7.19
C GLU A 62 19.69 20.12 7.11
N LYS A 63 18.56 20.48 6.48
CA LYS A 63 18.08 21.86 6.42
C LYS A 63 17.83 22.43 7.81
N ALA A 64 17.14 21.68 8.68
CA ALA A 64 16.89 22.08 10.05
C ALA A 64 18.20 22.29 10.84
N GLY A 65 19.18 21.40 10.65
CA GLY A 65 20.50 21.52 11.25
C GLY A 65 21.24 22.78 10.80
N ALA A 66 21.19 23.10 9.51
CA ALA A 66 21.78 24.32 8.96
C ALA A 66 21.10 25.58 9.51
N GLU A 67 19.76 25.62 9.52
CA GLU A 67 18.99 26.76 10.01
C GLU A 67 19.27 27.04 11.50
N LYS A 68 19.39 26.00 12.32
CA LYS A 68 19.78 26.17 13.73
C LYS A 68 21.20 26.68 13.90
N ALA A 69 22.13 26.23 13.06
CA ALA A 69 23.51 26.70 13.10
C ALA A 69 23.57 28.19 12.75
N ASP A 70 22.76 28.65 11.81
CA ASP A 70 22.67 30.06 11.43
C ASP A 70 22.02 30.90 12.54
N ASN A 71 20.93 30.44 13.16
CA ASN A 71 20.35 31.12 14.34
C ASN A 71 21.37 31.34 15.46
N LEU A 72 22.22 30.34 15.72
CA LEU A 72 23.29 30.44 16.72
C LEU A 72 24.42 31.37 16.29
N ARG A 73 24.74 31.45 14.99
CA ARG A 73 25.72 32.40 14.46
C ARG A 73 25.22 33.83 14.61
N ASP A 74 23.98 34.10 14.21
CA ASP A 74 23.36 35.43 14.30
C ASP A 74 23.30 35.90 15.75
N ALA A 75 22.94 35.02 16.68
CA ALA A 75 22.93 35.34 18.10
C ALA A 75 24.34 35.67 18.64
N ARG A 76 25.37 34.94 18.19
CA ARG A 76 26.77 35.23 18.57
C ARG A 76 27.25 36.55 17.99
N GLU A 77 26.90 36.87 16.75
CA GLU A 77 27.24 38.15 16.12
C GLU A 77 26.56 39.32 16.82
N ALA A 78 25.27 39.19 17.13
CA ALA A 78 24.51 40.18 17.90
C ALA A 78 25.11 40.38 19.29
N LYS A 79 25.50 39.29 19.97
CA LYS A 79 26.19 39.35 21.26
C LYS A 79 27.53 40.07 21.15
N ALA A 80 28.37 39.72 20.18
CA ALA A 80 29.67 40.36 19.99
C ALA A 80 29.52 41.86 19.73
N THR A 81 28.59 42.24 18.87
CA THR A 81 28.28 43.66 18.58
C THR A 81 27.81 44.39 19.82
N ALA A 82 26.90 43.80 20.59
CA ALA A 82 26.41 44.39 21.84
C ALA A 82 27.52 44.52 22.90
N THR A 83 28.40 43.52 23.02
CA THR A 83 29.55 43.56 23.93
C THR A 83 30.53 44.68 23.56
N VAL A 84 30.87 44.82 22.27
CA VAL A 84 31.76 45.90 21.80
C VAL A 84 31.14 47.26 22.06
N ALA A 85 29.87 47.46 21.67
CA ALA A 85 29.17 48.73 21.89
C ALA A 85 29.04 49.11 23.37
N ALA A 86 28.79 48.14 24.24
CA ALA A 86 28.77 48.33 25.69
C ALA A 86 30.15 48.76 26.22
N GLY A 87 31.21 48.10 25.75
CA GLY A 87 32.59 48.44 26.09
C GLY A 87 33.01 49.84 25.64
N GLU A 88 32.67 50.22 24.41
CA GLU A 88 32.94 51.56 23.86
C GLU A 88 32.14 52.66 24.57
N SER A 89 30.94 52.35 25.03
CA SER A 89 30.06 53.30 25.76
C SER A 89 30.37 53.36 27.26
N GLY A 90 31.29 52.54 27.77
CA GLY A 90 31.58 52.42 29.20
C GLY A 90 30.40 51.86 30.01
N VAL A 91 29.44 51.21 29.36
CA VAL A 91 28.25 50.63 30.01
C VAL A 91 28.57 49.18 30.36
N ALA A 92 28.49 48.85 31.64
CA ALA A 92 28.73 47.50 32.16
C ALA A 92 27.72 47.13 33.25
N GLY A 93 27.62 45.84 33.54
CA GLY A 93 26.81 45.31 34.63
C GLY A 93 25.58 44.53 34.18
N LEU A 94 24.68 44.26 35.13
CA LEU A 94 23.59 43.29 35.01
C LEU A 94 22.67 43.50 33.80
N SER A 95 22.50 44.74 33.33
CA SER A 95 21.70 45.05 32.14
C SER A 95 22.33 44.57 30.83
N VAL A 96 23.66 44.62 30.73
CA VAL A 96 24.41 44.09 29.57
C VAL A 96 24.36 42.57 29.60
N ASP A 97 24.59 41.96 30.77
CA ASP A 97 24.51 40.50 30.92
C ASP A 97 23.11 39.96 30.59
N ALA A 98 22.05 40.66 31.03
CA ALA A 98 20.67 40.34 30.69
C ALA A 98 20.41 40.44 29.18
N LEU A 99 20.92 41.49 28.51
CA LEU A 99 20.79 41.63 27.05
C LEU A 99 21.52 40.50 26.31
N LEU A 100 22.72 40.12 26.75
CA LEU A 100 23.48 39.03 26.14
C LEU A 100 22.78 37.68 26.34
N SER A 101 22.17 37.46 27.50
CA SER A 101 21.36 36.27 27.78
C SER A 101 20.07 36.25 26.96
N GLU A 102 19.46 37.40 26.68
CA GLU A 102 18.27 37.51 25.84
C GLU A 102 18.54 37.06 24.40
N PHE A 103 19.73 37.35 23.84
CA PHE A 103 20.11 36.84 22.52
C PHE A 103 20.20 35.31 22.47
N ASP A 104 20.79 34.68 23.51
CA ASP A 104 20.81 33.22 23.61
C ASP A 104 19.38 32.65 23.75
N GLY A 105 18.54 33.32 24.54
CA GLY A 105 17.13 32.94 24.72
C GLY A 105 16.33 33.00 23.41
N ARG A 106 16.53 34.05 22.60
CA ARG A 106 15.90 34.17 21.28
C ARG A 106 16.38 33.09 20.31
N ALA A 107 17.67 32.78 20.31
CA ALA A 107 18.23 31.72 19.48
C ALA A 107 17.67 30.35 19.88
N ALA A 108 17.55 30.07 21.17
CA ALA A 108 16.95 28.85 21.68
C ALA A 108 15.48 28.73 21.24
N GLN A 109 14.68 29.80 21.43
CA GLN A 109 13.28 29.81 20.99
C GLN A 109 13.15 29.63 19.47
N ALA A 110 14.05 30.21 18.68
CA ALA A 110 14.06 30.01 17.23
C ALA A 110 14.35 28.54 16.88
N ASN A 111 15.37 27.94 17.52
CA ASN A 111 15.72 26.54 17.33
C ASN A 111 14.60 25.58 17.76
N ASP A 112 13.90 25.87 18.86
CA ASP A 112 12.74 25.08 19.30
C ASP A 112 11.61 25.08 18.28
N ARG A 113 11.39 26.22 17.59
CA ARG A 113 10.41 26.30 16.49
C ARG A 113 10.85 25.51 15.27
N VAL A 114 12.14 25.56 14.92
CA VAL A 114 12.71 24.73 13.86
C VAL A 114 12.49 23.25 14.19
N ASP A 115 12.79 22.83 15.42
CA ASP A 115 12.55 21.46 15.89
C ASP A 115 11.10 21.01 15.74
N GLN A 116 10.15 21.81 16.22
CA GLN A 116 8.72 21.50 16.13
C GLN A 116 8.27 21.35 14.67
N ASN A 117 8.69 22.25 13.80
CA ASN A 117 8.34 22.21 12.38
C ASN A 117 8.96 21.00 11.66
N THR A 118 10.22 20.69 11.95
CA THR A 118 10.91 19.52 11.42
C THR A 118 10.23 18.25 11.90
N GLU A 119 9.91 18.13 13.19
CA GLU A 119 9.22 16.96 13.75
C GLU A 119 7.85 16.74 13.08
N TRP A 120 7.04 17.79 12.90
CA TRP A 120 5.77 17.69 12.20
C TRP A 120 5.94 17.22 10.75
N THR A 121 6.95 17.73 10.06
CA THR A 121 7.27 17.34 8.68
C THR A 121 7.70 15.88 8.62
N LEU A 122 8.59 15.43 9.52
CA LEU A 122 9.02 14.04 9.59
C LEU A 122 7.86 13.09 9.93
N ASN A 123 6.95 13.51 10.82
CA ASN A 123 5.74 12.74 11.12
C ASN A 123 4.81 12.62 9.92
N GLN A 124 4.64 13.69 9.15
CA GLN A 124 3.88 13.67 7.90
C GLN A 124 4.51 12.72 6.87
N LEU A 125 5.82 12.80 6.66
CA LEU A 125 6.55 11.92 5.73
C LEU A 125 6.48 10.44 6.16
N ASN A 126 6.54 10.16 7.46
CA ASN A 126 6.31 8.81 7.98
C ASN A 126 4.90 8.30 7.70
N ASN A 127 3.89 9.14 7.81
CA ASN A 127 2.51 8.78 7.46
C ASN A 127 2.34 8.59 5.95
N GLU A 128 3.05 9.37 5.13
CA GLU A 128 3.12 9.18 3.68
C GLU A 128 3.69 7.79 3.33
N MET A 129 4.77 7.36 4.00
CA MET A 129 5.31 6.00 3.82
C MET A 129 4.31 4.89 4.18
N LYS A 130 3.52 5.07 5.25
CA LYS A 130 2.42 4.14 5.58
C LYS A 130 1.38 4.11 4.47
N GLY A 131 1.00 5.28 3.93
CA GLY A 131 0.07 5.40 2.82
C GLY A 131 0.57 4.73 1.53
N ILE A 132 1.87 4.84 1.23
CA ILE A 132 2.53 4.14 0.11
C ILE A 132 2.38 2.62 0.27
N ARG A 133 2.63 2.10 1.48
CA ARG A 133 2.46 0.67 1.77
C ARG A 133 1.02 0.22 1.56
N SER A 134 0.05 0.95 2.13
CA SER A 134 -1.36 0.63 1.97
C SER A 134 -1.80 0.65 0.50
N ASN A 135 -1.37 1.66 -0.27
CA ASN A 135 -1.64 1.71 -1.72
C ASN A 135 -1.05 0.51 -2.48
N ALA A 136 0.14 0.06 -2.08
CA ALA A 136 0.75 -1.12 -2.69
C ALA A 136 -0.05 -2.39 -2.38
N GLU A 137 -0.49 -2.55 -1.13
CA GLU A 137 -1.36 -3.65 -0.70
C GLU A 137 -2.71 -3.63 -1.44
N ASP A 138 -3.33 -2.46 -1.60
CA ASP A 138 -4.58 -2.30 -2.35
C ASP A 138 -4.41 -2.63 -3.84
N ARG A 139 -3.32 -2.16 -4.47
CA ARG A 139 -2.99 -2.53 -5.86
C ARG A 139 -2.79 -4.03 -6.04
N ILE A 140 -2.14 -4.68 -5.09
CA ILE A 140 -1.97 -6.14 -5.08
C ILE A 140 -3.34 -6.82 -4.99
N ASN A 141 -4.17 -6.40 -4.03
CA ASN A 141 -5.46 -7.01 -3.75
C ASN A 141 -6.52 -6.74 -4.83
N SER A 142 -6.36 -5.66 -5.62
CA SER A 142 -7.23 -5.35 -6.75
C SER A 142 -7.17 -6.38 -7.90
N VAL A 143 -6.10 -7.18 -7.97
CA VAL A 143 -6.01 -8.28 -8.93
C VAL A 143 -6.51 -9.56 -8.28
N GLN A 144 -7.64 -10.06 -8.78
CA GLN A 144 -8.21 -11.32 -8.30
C GLN A 144 -7.23 -12.48 -8.53
N ARG A 145 -6.98 -13.23 -7.46
CA ARG A 145 -6.28 -14.52 -7.55
C ARG A 145 -7.28 -15.59 -7.96
N SER A 146 -6.92 -16.39 -8.96
CA SER A 146 -7.75 -17.51 -9.39
C SER A 146 -7.40 -18.75 -8.59
N ALA A 147 -8.39 -19.37 -7.95
CA ALA A 147 -8.21 -20.68 -7.34
C ALA A 147 -8.11 -21.75 -8.45
N LYS A 148 -7.08 -22.60 -8.40
CA LYS A 148 -6.96 -23.70 -9.38
C LYS A 148 -8.19 -24.61 -9.27
N PRO A 149 -8.87 -24.94 -10.39
CA PRO A 149 -9.96 -25.89 -10.38
C PRO A 149 -9.49 -27.23 -9.81
N SER A 150 -10.12 -27.70 -8.73
CA SER A 150 -9.83 -29.02 -8.19
C SER A 150 -10.58 -30.10 -8.98
N PHE A 151 -9.99 -31.28 -9.11
CA PHE A 151 -10.64 -32.41 -9.79
C PHE A 151 -11.94 -32.84 -9.10
N PHE A 152 -12.01 -32.63 -7.78
CA PHE A 152 -13.21 -32.87 -6.97
C PHE A 152 -14.33 -31.88 -7.29
N ASP A 153 -14.02 -30.59 -7.46
CA ASP A 153 -14.99 -29.56 -7.84
C ASP A 153 -15.50 -29.77 -9.27
N ALA A 154 -14.60 -30.16 -10.18
CA ALA A 154 -14.98 -30.58 -11.52
C ALA A 154 -15.94 -31.79 -11.46
N GLY A 155 -15.57 -32.84 -10.70
CA GLY A 155 -16.39 -34.04 -10.49
C GLY A 155 -17.78 -33.76 -9.90
N LEU A 156 -17.87 -32.86 -8.94
CA LEU A 156 -19.14 -32.42 -8.34
C LEU A 156 -20.04 -31.69 -9.36
N ARG A 157 -19.49 -30.85 -10.25
CA ARG A 157 -20.28 -30.23 -11.33
C ARG A 157 -20.81 -31.25 -12.32
N ILE A 158 -20.03 -32.30 -12.63
CA ILE A 158 -20.49 -33.41 -13.48
C ILE A 158 -21.67 -34.12 -12.81
N ALA A 159 -21.52 -34.46 -11.53
CA ALA A 159 -22.54 -35.14 -10.75
C ALA A 159 -23.82 -34.29 -10.61
N GLY A 160 -23.69 -33.00 -10.31
CA GLY A 160 -24.81 -32.06 -10.21
C GLY A 160 -25.59 -31.95 -11.52
N LYS A 161 -24.91 -31.72 -12.66
CA LYS A 161 -25.57 -31.68 -13.98
C LYS A 161 -26.23 -33.01 -14.35
N GLY A 162 -25.63 -34.14 -13.96
CA GLY A 162 -26.23 -35.47 -14.16
C GLY A 162 -27.51 -35.68 -13.35
N VAL A 163 -27.54 -35.21 -12.10
CA VAL A 163 -28.71 -35.29 -11.22
C VAL A 163 -29.83 -34.36 -11.66
N ASP A 164 -29.50 -33.12 -12.06
CA ASP A 164 -30.49 -32.15 -12.56
C ASP A 164 -31.14 -32.65 -13.85
N SER A 165 -30.33 -33.15 -14.80
CA SER A 165 -30.84 -33.74 -16.04
C SER A 165 -31.74 -34.95 -15.78
N TYR A 166 -31.44 -35.75 -14.76
CA TYR A 166 -32.27 -36.89 -14.37
C TYR A 166 -33.59 -36.46 -13.70
N ASN A 167 -33.56 -35.42 -12.86
CA ASN A 167 -34.74 -34.87 -12.21
C ASN A 167 -35.68 -34.20 -13.23
N ASP A 168 -35.12 -33.47 -14.19
CA ASP A 168 -35.87 -32.85 -15.30
C ASP A 168 -36.51 -33.91 -16.19
N TYR A 169 -35.79 -35.00 -16.50
CA TYR A 169 -36.36 -36.14 -17.23
C TYR A 169 -37.54 -36.77 -16.48
N LYS A 170 -37.40 -37.02 -15.18
CA LYS A 170 -38.50 -37.55 -14.35
C LYS A 170 -39.68 -36.60 -14.26
N ARG A 171 -39.45 -35.29 -14.20
CA ARG A 171 -40.51 -34.28 -14.25
C ARG A 171 -41.26 -34.31 -15.58
N ALA A 172 -40.54 -34.34 -16.70
CA ALA A 172 -41.14 -34.45 -18.02
C ALA A 172 -41.94 -35.76 -18.18
N GLU A 173 -41.43 -36.87 -17.65
CA GLU A 173 -42.15 -38.16 -17.65
C GLU A 173 -43.42 -38.11 -16.79
N LEU A 174 -43.37 -37.46 -15.62
CA LEU A 174 -44.53 -37.27 -14.75
C LEU A 174 -45.59 -36.35 -15.37
N GLU A 175 -45.18 -35.29 -16.06
CA GLU A 175 -46.08 -34.39 -16.80
C GLU A 175 -46.72 -35.10 -18.00
N ALA A 176 -45.95 -35.90 -18.74
CA ALA A 176 -46.47 -36.74 -19.83
C ALA A 176 -47.44 -37.84 -19.37
N ARG A 177 -47.37 -38.25 -18.09
CA ARG A 177 -48.34 -39.17 -17.46
C ARG A 177 -49.57 -38.46 -16.88
N ARG A 178 -49.48 -37.16 -16.54
CA ARG A 178 -50.62 -36.34 -16.10
C ARG A 178 -51.44 -35.74 -17.24
N GLY A 179 -50.87 -35.66 -18.45
CA GLY A 179 -51.56 -35.21 -19.68
C GLY A 179 -52.32 -36.29 -20.44
N ARG A 180 -52.54 -37.48 -19.85
CA ARG A 180 -53.41 -38.54 -20.39
C ARG A 180 -54.54 -38.85 -19.42
#